data_AF-A0A051TLG0-F1
#
_entry.id   AF-A0A051TLG0-F1
#
_cell.length_a   1.000
_cell.length_b   1.000
_cell.length_c   1.000
_cell.angle_alpha   90.00
_cell.angle_beta   90.00
_cell.angle_gamma   90.00
#
_symmetry.space_group_name_H-M   'P 1'
#
loop_
_entity.id
_entity.type
_entity.pdbx_description
1 polymer ?
#
loop_
_entity_poly.entity_id
_entity_poly.type
_entity_poly.pdbx_seq_one_letter_code
_entity_poly.pdbx_strand_id
1 'polypeptide(L)'
;MTYASLLLTVLADLGKSVRYLAGRAVWQASTVYRGGEAKTDAKDARVIADQSRMRGEDLPVLHPDDDLVTELRMLPAHRADLVADRTRTINRLRQQLIAVCPALERVAELSSDRGWAVFLSRYQRPKAIRQSGVSRLTKVLADAGVRNASTIAAAAVSAAKAQTKSSCPAKKSPPRWSPTWPRG
;
A
#
# COMPACT_ATOMS: atom_id res chain seq x y z
N MET A 1 -8.64 -3.68 17.13
CA MET A 1 -9.35 -2.51 17.70
C MET A 1 -10.20 -2.85 18.94
N THR A 2 -10.38 -4.13 19.30
CA THR A 2 -11.25 -4.57 20.39
C THR A 2 -10.75 -4.24 21.81
N TYR A 3 -9.44 -4.20 22.04
CA TYR A 3 -8.89 -3.92 23.37
C TYR A 3 -9.18 -2.50 23.87
N ALA A 4 -9.12 -1.51 22.97
CA ALA A 4 -9.35 -0.11 23.34
C ALA A 4 -10.83 0.16 23.64
N SER A 5 -11.76 -0.43 22.86
CA SER A 5 -13.19 -0.30 23.13
C SER A 5 -13.58 -0.97 24.44
N LEU A 6 -13.06 -2.17 24.73
CA LEU A 6 -13.33 -2.87 25.99
C LEU A 6 -12.83 -2.08 27.20
N LEU A 7 -11.63 -1.49 27.13
CA LEU A 7 -11.11 -0.64 28.20
C LEU A 7 -11.99 0.60 28.44
N LEU A 8 -12.43 1.26 27.35
CA LEU A 8 -13.31 2.43 27.46
C LEU A 8 -14.67 2.06 28.07
N THR A 9 -15.24 0.91 27.69
CA THR A 9 -16.49 0.41 28.27
C THR A 9 -16.35 0.10 29.76
N VAL A 10 -15.27 -0.57 30.18
CA VAL A 10 -15.02 -0.84 31.60
C VAL A 10 -14.84 0.45 32.41
N LEU A 11 -14.13 1.44 31.88
CA LEU A 11 -13.94 2.73 32.55
C LEU A 11 -15.26 3.50 32.66
N ALA A 12 -16.11 3.44 31.63
CA ALA A 12 -17.45 4.02 31.67
C ALA A 12 -18.33 3.37 32.75
N ASP A 13 -18.34 2.04 32.83
CA ASP A 13 -19.10 1.26 33.83
C ASP A 13 -18.63 1.57 35.26
N LEU A 14 -17.34 1.83 35.45
CA LEU A 14 -16.74 2.27 36.71
C LEU A 14 -16.94 3.78 37.01
N GLY A 15 -17.68 4.51 36.17
CA GLY A 15 -17.91 5.94 36.32
C GLY A 15 -16.64 6.80 36.20
N LYS A 16 -15.59 6.30 35.52
CA LYS A 16 -14.33 7.02 35.32
C LYS A 16 -14.36 7.81 34.02
N SER A 17 -14.17 9.12 34.13
CA SER A 17 -14.05 10.01 32.96
C SER A 17 -12.77 9.73 32.20
N VAL A 18 -12.87 9.56 30.88
CA VAL A 18 -11.72 9.42 29.98
C VAL A 18 -11.53 10.74 29.23
N ARG A 19 -10.30 11.24 29.13
CA ARG A 19 -9.98 12.46 28.40
C ARG A 19 -9.21 12.15 27.12
N TYR A 20 -9.49 12.89 26.05
CA TYR A 20 -8.87 12.69 24.73
C TYR A 20 -7.65 13.58 24.52
N LEU A 21 -6.48 12.96 24.37
CA LEU A 21 -5.27 13.64 23.93
C LEU A 21 -5.08 13.44 22.43
N ALA A 22 -5.24 14.52 21.65
CA ALA A 22 -5.12 14.46 20.20
C ALA A 22 -3.70 14.06 19.76
N GLY A 23 -3.60 13.07 18.86
CA GLY A 23 -2.31 12.59 18.35
C GLY A 23 -1.47 13.68 17.68
N ARG A 24 -2.11 14.70 17.07
CA ARG A 24 -1.41 15.87 16.51
C ARG A 24 -0.73 16.72 17.59
N ALA A 25 -1.37 16.89 18.75
CA ALA A 25 -0.79 17.62 19.87
C ALA A 25 0.43 16.88 20.45
N VAL A 26 0.35 15.55 20.55
CA VAL A 26 1.48 14.69 20.94
C VAL A 26 2.60 14.80 19.91
N TRP A 27 2.29 14.70 18.62
CA TRP A 27 3.29 14.82 17.56
C TRP A 27 3.99 16.18 17.58
N GLN A 28 3.25 17.28 17.70
CA GLN A 28 3.81 18.62 17.81
C GLN A 28 4.63 18.80 19.09
N ALA A 29 4.24 18.20 20.22
CA ALA A 29 5.06 18.22 21.43
C ALA A 29 6.34 17.40 21.26
N SER A 30 6.27 16.27 20.54
CA SER A 30 7.39 15.35 20.35
C SER A 30 8.57 15.96 19.58
N THR A 31 8.32 16.97 18.73
CA THR A 31 9.38 17.68 17.97
C THR A 31 10.21 18.61 18.86
N VAL A 32 9.67 19.06 19.99
CA VAL A 32 10.34 19.95 20.96
C VAL A 32 11.21 19.15 21.95
N TYR A 33 10.95 17.85 22.10
CA TYR A 33 11.68 16.98 23.01
C TYR A 33 13.11 16.65 22.53
N ARG A 34 14.11 16.90 23.39
CA ARG A 34 15.53 16.69 23.14
C ARG A 34 15.83 15.19 22.87
N GLY A 35 16.50 14.87 21.75
CA GLY A 35 16.87 13.49 21.40
C GLY A 35 16.85 13.09 19.91
N GLY A 36 16.64 14.01 18.97
CA GLY A 36 16.67 13.73 17.53
C GLY A 36 15.46 12.94 16.99
N GLU A 37 15.53 12.57 15.70
CA GLU A 37 14.49 11.86 14.92
C GLU A 37 14.35 10.36 15.25
N ALA A 38 15.12 9.84 16.21
CA ALA A 38 14.98 8.45 16.64
C ALA A 38 13.63 8.25 17.33
N LYS A 39 12.71 7.55 16.65
CA LYS A 39 11.43 7.13 17.21
C LYS A 39 11.67 6.02 18.24
N THR A 40 11.32 6.29 19.48
CA THR A 40 11.40 5.30 20.56
C THR A 40 10.10 5.32 21.35
N ASP A 41 9.51 4.16 21.61
CA ASP A 41 8.24 4.05 22.36
C ASP A 41 8.33 4.69 23.76
N ALA A 42 9.50 4.62 24.41
CA ALA A 42 9.76 5.29 25.69
C ALA A 42 9.69 6.83 25.59
N LYS A 43 10.12 7.42 24.47
CA LYS A 43 10.01 8.85 24.21
C LYS A 43 8.55 9.23 24.01
N ASP A 44 7.81 8.47 23.20
CA ASP A 44 6.39 8.70 22.94
C ASP A 44 5.57 8.60 24.24
N ALA A 45 5.85 7.60 25.09
CA ALA A 45 5.21 7.45 26.40
C ALA A 45 5.48 8.65 27.33
N ARG A 46 6.73 9.15 27.36
CA ARG A 46 7.09 10.33 28.15
C ARG A 46 6.36 11.59 27.67
N VAL A 47 6.31 11.81 26.36
CA VAL A 47 5.62 12.96 25.76
C VAL A 47 4.12 12.90 26.07
N ILE A 48 3.50 11.73 25.92
CA ILE A 48 2.07 11.53 26.23
C ILE A 48 1.80 11.80 27.71
N ALA A 49 2.61 11.27 28.62
CA ALA A 49 2.44 11.47 30.06
C ALA A 49 2.57 12.95 30.46
N ASP A 50 3.55 13.64 29.89
CA ASP A 50 3.80 15.05 30.19
C ASP A 50 2.71 15.97 29.62
N GLN A 51 2.27 15.74 28.38
CA GLN A 51 1.14 16.47 27.79
C GLN A 51 -0.16 16.20 28.55
N SER A 52 -0.39 14.96 28.99
CA SER A 52 -1.56 14.60 29.80
C SER A 52 -1.53 15.29 31.16
N ARG A 53 -0.36 15.43 31.78
CA ARG A 53 -0.19 16.12 33.06
C ARG A 53 -0.40 17.63 32.92
N MET A 54 0.21 18.26 31.92
CA MET A 54 0.17 19.71 31.74
C MET A 54 -1.21 20.23 31.35
N ARG A 55 -1.93 19.48 30.49
CA ARG A 55 -3.23 19.90 29.95
C ARG A 55 -4.41 19.24 30.66
N GLY A 56 -4.18 18.54 31.77
CA GLY A 56 -5.07 17.51 32.30
C GLY A 56 -6.55 17.88 32.40
N GLU A 57 -6.87 19.07 32.93
CA GLU A 57 -8.25 19.57 33.06
C GLU A 57 -8.79 20.19 31.76
N ASP A 58 -7.91 20.72 30.90
CA ASP A 58 -8.25 21.37 29.64
C ASP A 58 -8.52 20.37 28.49
N LEU A 59 -8.23 19.07 28.71
CA LEU A 59 -8.45 18.04 27.70
C LEU A 59 -9.94 17.68 27.57
N PRO A 60 -10.47 17.52 26.34
CA PRO A 60 -11.85 17.13 26.13
C PRO A 60 -12.20 15.81 26.81
N VAL A 61 -13.33 15.76 27.51
CA VAL A 61 -13.87 14.52 28.09
C VAL A 61 -14.58 13.73 27.00
N LEU A 62 -14.28 12.44 26.90
CA LEU A 62 -14.97 11.51 26.02
C LEU A 62 -16.21 10.99 26.72
N HIS A 63 -17.38 11.24 26.12
CA HIS A 63 -18.63 10.62 26.51
C HIS A 63 -18.83 9.34 25.67
N PRO A 64 -18.97 8.16 26.30
CA PRO A 64 -19.13 6.89 25.60
C PRO A 64 -20.38 6.82 24.73
N ASP A 65 -21.46 7.49 25.16
CA ASP A 65 -22.79 7.47 24.55
C ASP A 65 -23.00 8.55 23.49
N ASP A 66 -21.92 9.25 23.10
CA ASP A 66 -22.00 10.28 22.09
C ASP A 66 -22.06 9.61 20.71
N ASP A 67 -23.25 9.54 20.11
CA ASP A 67 -23.51 8.91 18.80
C ASP A 67 -22.51 9.39 17.74
N LEU A 68 -22.11 10.66 17.82
CA LEU A 68 -21.09 11.28 16.98
C LEU A 68 -19.73 10.59 17.09
N VAL A 69 -19.31 10.21 18.30
CA VAL A 69 -18.03 9.50 18.55
C VAL A 69 -18.09 8.08 17.99
N THR A 70 -19.24 7.43 18.07
CA THR A 70 -19.46 6.10 17.50
C THR A 70 -19.44 6.13 15.97
N GLU A 71 -20.14 7.07 15.35
CA GLU A 71 -20.14 7.27 13.89
C GLU A 71 -18.73 7.66 13.38
N LEU A 72 -18.04 8.56 14.09
CA LEU A 72 -16.65 8.93 13.81
C LEU A 72 -15.68 7.76 13.95
N ARG A 73 -15.98 6.70 14.71
CA ARG A 73 -15.14 5.49 14.79
C ARG A 73 -15.36 4.56 13.60
N MET A 74 -16.54 4.55 12.99
CA MET A 74 -16.82 3.75 11.79
C MET A 74 -16.00 4.23 10.59
N LEU A 75 -15.79 5.54 10.45
CA LEU A 75 -15.03 6.12 9.33
C LEU A 75 -13.55 5.67 9.28
N PRO A 76 -12.74 5.71 10.37
CA PRO A 76 -11.41 5.15 10.43
C PRO A 76 -11.35 3.64 10.18
N ALA A 77 -12.32 2.88 10.72
CA ALA A 77 -12.39 1.44 10.49
C ALA A 77 -12.60 1.15 9.00
N HIS A 78 -13.58 1.81 8.38
CA HIS A 78 -13.82 1.70 6.94
C HIS A 78 -12.60 2.12 6.10
N ARG A 79 -11.94 3.23 6.48
CA ARG A 79 -10.69 3.65 5.82
C ARG A 79 -9.59 2.59 5.94
N ALA A 80 -9.44 1.97 7.11
CA ALA A 80 -8.45 0.92 7.32
C ALA A 80 -8.73 -0.31 6.44
N ASP A 81 -10.01 -0.70 6.33
CA ASP A 81 -10.44 -1.79 5.46
C ASP A 81 -10.15 -1.48 3.98
N LEU A 82 -10.50 -0.28 3.50
CA LEU A 82 -10.18 0.15 2.14
C LEU A 82 -8.67 0.16 1.86
N VAL A 83 -7.83 0.54 2.82
CA VAL A 83 -6.37 0.50 2.68
C VAL A 83 -5.86 -0.93 2.62
N ALA A 84 -6.40 -1.82 3.46
CA ALA A 84 -6.07 -3.24 3.43
C ALA A 84 -6.45 -3.88 2.09
N ASP A 85 -7.64 -3.60 1.59
CA ASP A 85 -8.13 -4.13 0.32
C ASP A 85 -7.37 -3.54 -0.88
N ARG A 86 -7.03 -2.25 -0.85
CA ARG A 86 -6.13 -1.65 -1.84
C ARG A 86 -4.79 -2.38 -1.87
N THR A 87 -4.21 -2.67 -0.71
CA THR A 87 -2.91 -3.35 -0.59
C THR A 87 -2.98 -4.79 -1.12
N ARG A 88 -4.02 -5.54 -0.72
CA ARG A 88 -4.28 -6.90 -1.23
C ARG A 88 -4.43 -6.90 -2.76
N THR A 89 -5.18 -5.96 -3.31
CA THR A 89 -5.41 -5.83 -4.75
C THR A 89 -4.12 -5.52 -5.50
N ILE A 90 -3.30 -4.57 -5.00
CA ILE A 90 -2.00 -4.25 -5.60
C ILE A 90 -1.06 -5.47 -5.58
N ASN A 91 -1.00 -6.18 -4.46
CA ASN A 91 -0.15 -7.36 -4.33
C ASN A 91 -0.59 -8.49 -5.30
N ARG A 92 -1.90 -8.71 -5.44
CA ARG A 92 -2.43 -9.66 -6.43
C ARG A 92 -2.09 -9.25 -7.86
N LEU A 93 -2.21 -7.96 -8.19
CA LEU A 93 -1.83 -7.43 -9.50
C LEU A 93 -0.33 -7.60 -9.77
N ARG A 94 0.53 -7.32 -8.78
CA ARG A 94 1.98 -7.57 -8.88
C ARG A 94 2.29 -9.04 -9.15
N GLN A 95 1.65 -9.97 -8.43
CA GLN A 95 1.83 -11.40 -8.68
C GLN A 95 1.45 -11.80 -10.12
N GLN A 96 0.33 -11.28 -10.64
CA GLN A 96 -0.08 -11.51 -12.03
C GLN A 96 0.90 -10.89 -13.04
N LEU A 97 1.40 -9.69 -12.76
CA LEU A 97 2.41 -9.04 -13.60
C LEU A 97 3.73 -9.79 -13.59
N ILE A 98 4.16 -10.37 -12.47
CA ILE A 98 5.35 -11.22 -12.43
C ILE A 98 5.17 -12.44 -13.37
N ALA A 99 3.99 -13.06 -13.37
CA ALA A 99 3.73 -14.22 -14.23
C ALA A 99 3.73 -13.87 -15.73
N VAL A 100 3.19 -12.70 -16.11
CA VAL A 100 3.03 -12.30 -17.52
C VAL A 100 4.21 -11.46 -18.03
N CYS A 101 4.67 -10.53 -17.22
CA CYS A 101 5.63 -9.50 -17.60
C CYS A 101 6.56 -9.01 -16.45
N PRO A 102 7.55 -9.80 -16.00
CA PRO A 102 8.46 -9.40 -14.92
C PRO A 102 9.21 -8.07 -15.16
N ALA A 103 9.51 -7.75 -16.42
CA ALA A 103 10.19 -6.48 -16.72
C ALA A 103 9.27 -5.27 -16.48
N LEU A 104 7.97 -5.43 -16.71
CA LEU A 104 6.98 -4.37 -16.51
C LEU A 104 6.66 -4.18 -15.03
N GLU A 105 6.61 -5.26 -14.25
CA GLU A 105 6.41 -5.16 -12.80
C GLU A 105 7.49 -4.31 -12.13
N ARG A 106 8.77 -4.50 -12.51
CA ARG A 106 9.90 -3.75 -11.96
C ARG A 106 9.83 -2.23 -12.17
N VAL A 107 9.15 -1.77 -13.21
CA VAL A 107 9.00 -0.33 -13.50
C VAL A 107 7.65 0.22 -13.03
N ALA A 108 6.70 -0.64 -12.67
CA ALA A 108 5.33 -0.25 -12.35
C ALA A 108 5.18 0.16 -10.87
N GLU A 109 5.12 1.46 -10.62
CA GLU A 109 4.93 2.04 -9.28
C GLU A 109 3.45 2.07 -8.86
N LEU A 110 2.81 0.91 -8.76
CA LEU A 110 1.35 0.77 -8.53
C LEU A 110 0.84 1.35 -7.20
N SER A 111 1.70 1.44 -6.18
CA SER A 111 1.35 2.02 -4.88
C SER A 111 1.37 3.55 -4.88
N SER A 112 2.31 4.14 -5.62
CA SER A 112 2.65 5.56 -5.56
C SER A 112 2.03 6.36 -6.70
N ASP A 113 1.94 5.79 -7.90
CA ASP A 113 1.44 6.47 -9.09
C ASP A 113 0.20 5.74 -9.67
N ARG A 114 -0.96 6.41 -9.54
CA ARG A 114 -2.24 5.94 -10.10
C ARG A 114 -2.17 5.75 -11.62
N GLY A 115 -1.28 6.45 -12.31
CA GLY A 115 -1.10 6.34 -13.76
C GLY A 115 -0.76 4.91 -14.20
N TRP A 116 0.00 4.15 -13.41
CA TRP A 116 0.29 2.74 -13.71
C TRP A 116 -0.95 1.85 -13.62
N ALA A 117 -1.84 2.10 -12.65
CA ALA A 117 -3.09 1.37 -12.53
C ALA A 117 -4.03 1.67 -13.73
N VAL A 118 -4.11 2.94 -14.14
CA VAL A 118 -4.88 3.36 -15.33
C VAL A 118 -4.32 2.72 -16.59
N PHE A 119 -3.00 2.71 -16.75
CA PHE A 119 -2.33 2.05 -17.86
C PHE A 119 -2.68 0.55 -17.95
N LEU A 120 -2.53 -0.18 -16.85
CA LEU A 120 -2.79 -1.62 -16.82
C LEU A 120 -4.26 -1.98 -16.97
N SER A 121 -5.19 -1.08 -16.61
CA SER A 121 -6.62 -1.27 -16.87
C SER A 121 -6.93 -1.30 -18.38
N ARG A 122 -6.11 -0.63 -19.20
CA ARG A 122 -6.27 -0.56 -20.67
C ARG A 122 -5.34 -1.51 -21.42
N TYR A 123 -4.17 -1.82 -20.85
CA TYR A 123 -3.13 -2.62 -21.50
C TYR A 123 -2.60 -3.72 -20.57
N GLN A 124 -3.17 -4.92 -20.67
CA GLN A 124 -2.77 -6.10 -19.88
C GLN A 124 -1.75 -7.00 -20.60
N ARG A 125 -1.57 -6.83 -21.92
CA ARG A 125 -0.79 -7.75 -22.77
C ARG A 125 0.52 -7.11 -23.25
N PRO A 126 1.69 -7.72 -22.99
CA PRO A 126 2.99 -7.19 -23.44
C PRO A 126 3.07 -6.97 -24.96
N LYS A 127 2.41 -7.83 -25.75
CA LYS A 127 2.35 -7.70 -27.22
C LYS A 127 1.62 -6.41 -27.64
N ALA A 128 0.51 -6.08 -26.99
CA ALA A 128 -0.27 -4.87 -27.29
C ALA A 128 0.50 -3.60 -26.91
N ILE A 129 1.25 -3.64 -25.80
CA ILE A 129 2.11 -2.53 -25.37
C ILE A 129 3.20 -2.26 -26.41
N ARG A 130 3.85 -3.31 -26.92
CA ARG A 130 4.88 -3.17 -27.97
C ARG A 130 4.34 -2.60 -29.28
N GLN A 131 3.15 -3.03 -29.69
CA GLN A 131 2.54 -2.61 -30.96
C GLN A 131 1.96 -1.20 -30.91
N SER A 132 1.49 -0.74 -29.75
CA SER A 132 0.87 0.59 -29.61
C SER A 132 1.90 1.73 -29.72
N GLY A 133 3.15 1.49 -29.30
CA GLY A 133 4.21 2.49 -29.32
C GLY A 133 4.01 3.61 -28.29
N VAL A 134 5.06 4.40 -28.03
CA VAL A 134 5.06 5.40 -26.96
C VAL A 134 4.03 6.50 -27.22
N SER A 135 3.99 7.07 -28.42
CA SER A 135 3.11 8.22 -28.73
C SER A 135 1.62 7.92 -28.54
N ARG A 136 1.16 6.72 -28.96
CA ARG A 136 -0.25 6.32 -28.80
C ARG A 136 -0.59 6.09 -27.33
N LEU A 137 0.29 5.43 -26.60
CA LEU A 137 0.11 5.18 -25.17
C LEU A 137 0.08 6.49 -24.37
N THR A 138 0.99 7.42 -24.68
CA THR A 138 1.00 8.76 -24.06
C THR A 138 -0.32 9.49 -24.30
N LYS A 139 -0.85 9.47 -25.54
CA LYS A 139 -2.13 10.12 -25.86
C LYS A 139 -3.28 9.49 -25.06
N VAL A 140 -3.39 8.16 -25.06
CA VAL A 140 -4.45 7.46 -24.32
C VAL A 140 -4.38 7.72 -22.80
N LEU A 141 -3.18 7.83 -22.23
CA LEU A 141 -2.99 8.15 -20.82
C LEU A 141 -3.27 9.62 -20.52
N ALA A 142 -2.88 10.54 -21.41
CA ALA A 142 -3.18 11.96 -21.29
C ALA A 142 -4.70 12.21 -21.35
N ASP A 143 -5.40 11.57 -22.29
CA ASP A 143 -6.86 11.62 -22.42
C ASP A 143 -7.55 11.05 -21.16
N ALA A 144 -6.89 10.16 -20.41
CA ALA A 144 -7.37 9.64 -19.13
C ALA A 144 -6.96 10.50 -17.91
N GLY A 145 -6.36 11.68 -18.12
CA GLY A 145 -5.97 12.61 -17.06
C GLY A 145 -4.69 12.22 -16.29
N VAL A 146 -3.84 11.36 -16.86
CA VAL A 146 -2.60 10.93 -16.20
C VAL A 146 -1.50 11.98 -16.37
N ARG A 147 -1.05 12.58 -15.26
CA ARG A 147 -0.01 13.63 -15.25
C ARG A 147 1.33 13.18 -15.83
N ASN A 148 1.76 11.95 -15.55
CA ASN A 148 3.06 11.41 -15.96
C ASN A 148 2.96 10.47 -17.19
N ALA A 149 2.01 10.75 -18.09
CA ALA A 149 1.66 9.86 -19.21
C ALA A 149 2.87 9.45 -20.08
N SER A 150 3.73 10.41 -20.44
CA SER A 150 4.89 10.17 -21.30
C SER A 150 5.94 9.27 -20.64
N THR A 151 6.26 9.53 -19.37
CA THR A 151 7.21 8.75 -18.58
C THR A 151 6.73 7.31 -18.42
N ILE A 152 5.45 7.12 -18.08
CA ILE A 152 4.85 5.79 -17.93
C ILE A 152 4.86 5.04 -19.27
N ALA A 153 4.45 5.70 -20.35
CA ALA A 153 4.42 5.09 -21.68
C ALA A 153 5.84 4.66 -22.15
N ALA A 154 6.84 5.51 -21.96
CA ALA A 154 8.23 5.22 -22.31
C ALA A 154 8.77 4.04 -21.49
N ALA A 155 8.59 4.06 -20.17
CA ALA A 155 9.02 2.99 -19.27
C ALA A 155 8.35 1.66 -19.62
N ALA A 156 7.03 1.67 -19.85
CA ALA A 156 6.26 0.47 -20.19
C ALA A 156 6.70 -0.16 -21.52
N VAL A 157 6.91 0.65 -22.57
CA VAL A 157 7.37 0.14 -23.88
C VAL A 157 8.79 -0.40 -23.79
N SER A 158 9.68 0.29 -23.07
CA SER A 158 11.06 -0.17 -22.84
C SER A 158 11.07 -1.53 -22.14
N ALA A 159 10.34 -1.66 -21.03
CA ALA A 159 10.21 -2.90 -20.28
C ALA A 159 9.62 -4.05 -21.13
N ALA A 160 8.55 -3.78 -21.88
CA ALA A 160 7.91 -4.79 -22.72
C ALA A 160 8.80 -5.27 -23.88
N LYS A 161 9.69 -4.41 -24.40
CA LYS A 161 10.71 -4.78 -25.39
C LYS A 161 11.83 -5.60 -24.76
N ALA A 162 12.33 -5.20 -23.60
CA ALA A 162 13.43 -5.88 -22.89
C ALA A 162 13.11 -7.35 -22.57
N GLN A 163 11.88 -7.66 -22.12
CA GLN A 163 11.48 -9.02 -21.80
C GLN A 163 11.45 -9.98 -22.99
N THR A 164 11.26 -9.47 -24.22
CA THR A 164 11.21 -10.33 -25.43
C THR A 164 12.53 -11.06 -25.65
N LYS A 165 13.65 -10.50 -25.15
CA LYS A 165 14.97 -11.12 -25.23
C LYS A 165 15.17 -12.29 -24.24
N SER A 166 14.26 -12.47 -23.28
CA SER A 166 14.40 -13.44 -22.17
C SER A 166 13.42 -14.61 -22.23
N SER A 167 12.45 -14.64 -23.16
CA SER A 167 11.53 -15.78 -23.27
C SER A 167 12.13 -16.91 -24.09
N CYS A 168 13.15 -17.57 -23.55
CA CYS A 168 13.47 -18.95 -23.88
C CYS A 168 14.26 -19.61 -22.74
N PRO A 169 13.64 -20.35 -21.82
CA PRO A 169 14.12 -21.67 -21.51
C PRO A 169 13.44 -22.60 -22.52
N ALA A 170 14.16 -22.95 -23.59
CA ALA A 170 13.78 -24.09 -24.40
C ALA A 170 13.52 -25.26 -23.44
N LYS A 171 12.34 -25.88 -23.52
CA LYS A 171 12.14 -27.22 -22.99
C LYS A 171 13.27 -28.07 -23.57
N LYS A 172 14.28 -28.41 -22.77
CA LYS A 172 15.17 -29.52 -23.12
C LYS A 172 14.27 -30.75 -23.13
N SER A 173 13.92 -31.21 -24.33
CA SER A 173 13.41 -32.56 -24.52
C SER A 173 14.40 -33.51 -23.81
N PRO A 174 13.95 -34.40 -22.92
CA PRO A 174 14.85 -35.38 -22.32
C PRO A 174 15.48 -36.20 -23.46
N PRO A 175 16.76 -36.60 -23.34
CA PRO A 175 17.39 -37.45 -24.34
C PRO A 175 16.54 -38.71 -24.50
N ARG A 176 16.22 -39.04 -25.76
CA ARG A 176 15.53 -40.27 -26.15
C ARG A 176 16.43 -41.44 -25.77
N TRP A 177 16.14 -42.08 -24.64
CA TRP A 177 16.76 -43.35 -24.27
C TRP A 177 16.28 -44.41 -25.27
N SER A 178 17.20 -44.95 -26.07
CA SER A 178 16.98 -46.17 -26.84
C SER A 178 17.57 -47.35 -26.05
N PRO A 179 16.78 -48.34 -25.61
CA PRO A 179 17.32 -49.54 -25.00
C PRO A 179 17.77 -50.49 -26.10
N THR A 180 19.07 -50.52 -26.40
CA THR A 180 19.68 -51.65 -27.09
C THR A 180 20.01 -52.72 -26.05
N TRP A 181 19.18 -53.75 -25.98
CA TRP A 181 19.52 -55.00 -25.29
C TRP A 181 20.56 -55.76 -26.14
N PRO A 182 21.68 -56.23 -25.57
CA PRO A 182 22.52 -57.21 -26.25
C PRO A 182 21.84 -58.58 -26.19
N ARG A 183 21.62 -59.20 -27.35
CA ARG A 183 21.47 -60.66 -27.44
C ARG A 183 22.87 -61.25 -27.53
N GLY A 184 23.19 -62.16 -26.62
CA GLY A 184 24.46 -62.90 -26.56
C GLY A 184 24.59 -63.55 -25.21
#